data_AF-A0A8C3WDB4-F1
#
_entry.id   AF-A0A8C3WDB4-F1
#
_cell.length_a   1.000
_cell.length_b   1.000
_cell.length_c   1.000
_cell.angle_alpha   90.00
_cell.angle_beta   90.00
_cell.angle_gamma   90.00
#
_symmetry.space_group_name_H-M   'P 1'
#
loop_
_entity.id
_entity.type
_entity.pdbx_description
1 polymer ?
#
loop_
_entity_poly.entity_id
_entity_poly.type
_entity_poly.pdbx_seq_one_letter_code
_entity_poly.pdbx_strand_id
1 'polypeptide(L)'
;MAEPRQDRREKPADEYKQEGSKPQLPTDDLDDNAKPDDNCPVRIQSHKENDFIEVELDRQELSYQNLLKVSCYEMGINPEQVEKIRKLPNTLLRKDKDILRLQDFQEVELILRKNGSSELTEYTPSLTEKPCYNSNAAKLTY
;
A
#
# COMPACT_ATOMS: atom_id res chain seq x y z
N MET A 1 -65.24 22.71 32.19
CA MET A 1 -64.68 22.49 33.54
C MET A 1 -64.99 21.05 33.90
N ALA A 2 -64.14 20.16 34.39
CA ALA A 2 -62.70 20.08 34.63
C ALA A 2 -62.41 18.56 34.87
N GLU A 3 -61.19 18.11 34.58
CA GLU A 3 -60.58 16.82 34.98
C GLU A 3 -60.65 16.55 36.51
N PRO A 4 -60.39 15.34 37.09
CA PRO A 4 -59.14 14.58 36.88
C PRO A 4 -59.11 13.04 37.12
N ARG A 5 -57.89 12.53 36.88
CA ARG A 5 -57.24 11.20 36.98
C ARG A 5 -57.32 10.43 38.31
N GLN A 6 -57.09 9.11 38.24
CA GLN A 6 -56.20 8.26 39.09
C GLN A 6 -56.27 6.78 38.63
N ASP A 7 -55.25 6.25 37.92
CA ASP A 7 -54.13 5.40 38.40
C ASP A 7 -54.47 4.32 39.45
N ARG A 8 -54.28 3.03 39.09
CA ARG A 8 -53.81 1.96 39.99
C ARG A 8 -53.53 0.62 39.27
N ARG A 9 -52.24 0.35 39.11
CA ARG A 9 -51.45 -0.84 39.54
C ARG A 9 -51.83 -2.30 39.15
N GLU A 10 -50.74 -3.00 38.79
CA GLU A 10 -50.33 -4.41 39.08
C GLU A 10 -50.48 -5.53 38.02
N LYS A 11 -49.32 -6.15 37.69
CA LYS A 11 -49.03 -7.44 37.01
C LYS A 11 -49.24 -8.62 38.01
N PRO A 12 -49.18 -9.96 37.71
CA PRO A 12 -48.28 -10.67 36.75
C PRO A 12 -48.76 -12.04 36.15
N ALA A 13 -47.84 -12.71 35.43
CA ALA A 13 -47.57 -14.18 35.29
C ALA A 13 -48.73 -15.14 34.87
N ASP A 14 -48.58 -16.27 34.16
CA ASP A 14 -47.46 -17.10 33.68
C ASP A 14 -48.02 -18.15 32.69
N GLU A 15 -47.13 -18.85 31.98
CA GLU A 15 -47.27 -20.19 31.37
C GLU A 15 -48.28 -20.39 30.20
N TYR A 16 -47.94 -21.05 29.09
CA TYR A 16 -47.55 -22.47 28.96
C TYR A 16 -46.43 -22.71 27.92
N LYS A 17 -45.62 -23.73 28.22
CA LYS A 17 -44.43 -24.24 27.50
C LYS A 17 -44.74 -25.50 26.64
N GLN A 18 -43.99 -25.60 25.52
CA GLN A 18 -43.32 -26.77 24.87
C GLN A 18 -44.17 -28.02 24.48
N GLU A 19 -43.87 -28.82 23.45
CA GLU A 19 -42.63 -29.14 22.71
C GLU A 19 -42.98 -29.83 21.37
N GLY A 20 -42.09 -29.80 20.37
CA GLY A 20 -42.33 -30.47 19.08
C GLY A 20 -41.19 -30.33 18.05
N SER A 21 -40.01 -30.83 18.44
CA SER A 21 -38.84 -31.27 17.67
C SER A 21 -38.74 -30.92 16.17
N LYS A 22 -37.75 -30.08 15.82
CA LYS A 22 -37.02 -30.15 14.55
C LYS A 22 -35.51 -30.19 14.85
N PRO A 23 -34.72 -31.02 14.14
CA PRO A 23 -33.31 -31.17 14.43
C PRO A 23 -32.56 -29.86 14.20
N GLN A 24 -31.77 -29.45 15.19
CA GLN A 24 -30.80 -28.38 15.04
C GLN A 24 -29.67 -28.87 14.14
N LEU A 25 -29.49 -28.22 12.99
CA LEU A 25 -28.17 -28.12 12.39
C LEU A 25 -27.38 -27.07 13.19
N PRO A 26 -26.08 -27.29 13.46
CA PRO A 26 -25.23 -26.27 14.02
C PRO A 26 -25.22 -25.08 13.07
N THR A 27 -25.58 -23.91 13.58
CA THR A 27 -25.07 -22.66 13.05
C THR A 27 -23.56 -22.72 13.21
N ASP A 28 -22.86 -23.11 12.15
CA ASP A 28 -21.48 -22.68 12.00
C ASP A 28 -21.53 -21.16 11.98
N ASP A 29 -21.20 -20.58 13.13
CA ASP A 29 -20.90 -19.17 13.30
C ASP A 29 -19.80 -18.82 12.29
N LEU A 30 -20.22 -18.42 11.09
CA LEU A 30 -19.36 -17.71 10.16
C LEU A 30 -19.05 -16.37 10.81
N ASP A 31 -17.87 -16.34 11.41
CA ASP A 31 -17.11 -15.21 11.93
C ASP A 31 -17.22 -13.99 10.97
N ASP A 32 -18.31 -13.23 11.07
CA ASP A 32 -18.47 -11.92 10.44
C ASP A 32 -17.81 -10.88 11.36
N ASN A 33 -16.51 -11.07 11.59
CA ASN A 33 -15.62 -10.03 12.09
C ASN A 33 -14.35 -9.94 11.26
N ALA A 34 -14.44 -10.27 9.97
CA ALA A 34 -13.58 -9.66 8.98
C ALA A 34 -13.99 -8.19 8.86
N LYS A 35 -13.59 -7.39 9.86
CA LYS A 35 -13.51 -5.94 9.75
C LYS A 35 -12.88 -5.66 8.39
N PRO A 36 -13.53 -4.89 7.49
CA PRO A 36 -12.96 -4.65 6.18
C PRO A 36 -11.54 -4.17 6.41
N ASP A 37 -10.59 -4.84 5.74
CA ASP A 37 -9.18 -4.52 5.79
C ASP A 37 -9.04 -3.12 5.18
N ASP A 38 -9.29 -2.09 6.00
CA ASP A 38 -9.15 -0.67 5.68
C ASP A 38 -7.66 -0.29 5.61
N ASN A 39 -6.79 -1.28 5.49
CA ASN A 39 -5.38 -1.20 5.36
C ASN A 39 -5.03 -1.34 3.86
N CYS A 40 -3.95 -0.70 3.46
CA CYS A 40 -3.46 -0.72 2.09
C CYS A 40 -2.01 -1.17 2.16
N PRO A 41 -1.73 -2.48 2.02
CA PRO A 41 -0.36 -2.94 1.98
C PRO A 41 0.34 -2.33 0.76
N VAL A 42 1.50 -1.73 0.97
CA VAL A 42 2.33 -1.16 -0.10
C VAL A 42 3.73 -1.76 -0.05
N ARG A 43 4.34 -1.94 -1.23
CA ARG A 43 5.71 -2.42 -1.35
C ARG A 43 6.63 -1.23 -1.55
N ILE A 44 7.56 -1.01 -0.64
CA ILE A 44 8.47 0.11 -0.67
C ILE A 44 9.88 -0.38 -1.02
N GLN A 45 10.54 0.33 -1.93
CA GLN A 45 11.88 0.04 -2.42
C GLN A 45 12.79 1.27 -2.29
N SER A 46 14.07 1.03 -2.03
CA SER A 46 15.12 2.06 -2.12
C SER A 46 15.71 2.11 -3.52
N HIS A 47 16.13 3.28 -4.01
CA HIS A 47 17.02 3.28 -5.17
C HIS A 47 18.37 2.56 -4.89
N LYS A 48 18.80 2.46 -3.62
CA LYS A 48 20.06 1.81 -3.25
C LYS A 48 19.96 0.27 -3.16
N GLU A 49 18.80 -0.22 -2.76
CA GLU A 49 18.52 -1.60 -2.39
C GLU A 49 17.30 -2.04 -3.19
N ASN A 50 17.48 -3.06 -4.04
CA ASN A 50 16.41 -3.52 -4.92
C ASN A 50 15.37 -4.39 -4.19
N ASP A 51 15.49 -4.54 -2.88
CA ASP A 51 14.57 -5.33 -2.06
C ASP A 51 13.31 -4.52 -1.75
N PHE A 52 12.16 -5.21 -1.75
CA PHE A 52 10.88 -4.62 -1.37
C PHE A 52 10.58 -4.92 0.09
N ILE A 53 10.20 -3.89 0.83
CA ILE A 53 9.64 -4.01 2.19
C ILE A 53 8.13 -3.84 2.07
N GLU A 54 7.39 -4.84 2.56
CA GLU A 54 5.93 -4.77 2.65
C GLU A 54 5.57 -3.99 3.92
N VAL A 55 4.82 -2.91 3.72
CA VAL A 55 4.37 -2.03 4.81
C VAL A 55 2.86 -1.90 4.73
N GLU A 56 2.24 -2.15 5.86
CA GLU A 56 0.81 -1.96 6.06
C GLU A 56 0.52 -0.50 6.44
N LEU A 57 -0.31 0.18 5.65
CA LEU A 57 -0.72 1.56 5.88
C LEU A 57 -2.23 1.72 5.90
N ASP A 58 -2.75 2.40 6.90
CA ASP A 58 -4.18 2.70 6.99
C ASP A 58 -4.67 3.60 5.84
N ARG A 59 -5.74 3.16 5.15
CA ARG A 59 -6.41 3.93 4.08
C ARG A 59 -6.93 5.28 4.52
N GLN A 60 -7.26 5.39 5.81
CA GLN A 60 -7.78 6.62 6.40
C GLN A 60 -6.67 7.65 6.68
N GLU A 61 -5.41 7.20 6.83
CA GLU A 61 -4.26 8.06 7.16
C GLU A 61 -3.18 8.11 6.06
N LEU A 62 -3.54 7.72 4.83
CA LEU A 62 -2.70 7.72 3.63
C LEU A 62 -2.42 9.16 3.13
N SER A 63 -1.60 9.88 3.89
CA SER A 63 -1.01 11.17 3.51
C SER A 63 0.41 11.00 2.99
N TYR A 64 0.86 11.97 2.19
CA TYR A 64 2.23 11.99 1.66
C TYR A 64 3.27 12.03 2.78
N GLN A 65 3.01 12.81 3.83
CA GLN A 65 3.90 12.92 4.98
C GLN A 65 3.95 11.63 5.79
N ASN A 66 2.81 10.95 5.96
CA ASN A 66 2.76 9.69 6.69
C ASN A 66 3.50 8.59 5.93
N LEU A 67 3.22 8.44 4.63
CA LEU A 67 3.95 7.51 3.76
C LEU A 67 5.46 7.77 3.83
N LEU A 68 5.90 9.01 3.63
CA LEU A 68 7.32 9.36 3.70
C LEU A 68 7.93 8.97 5.05
N LYS A 69 7.26 9.27 6.17
CA LYS A 69 7.77 8.95 7.52
C LYS A 69 7.87 7.45 7.76
N VAL A 70 6.81 6.70 7.46
CA VAL A 70 6.81 5.25 7.65
C VAL A 70 7.84 4.60 6.74
N SER A 71 7.89 4.96 5.45
CA SER A 71 8.92 4.47 4.53
C SER A 71 10.35 4.77 5.02
N CYS A 72 10.60 5.99 5.50
CA CYS A 72 11.88 6.38 6.06
C CYS A 72 12.23 5.57 7.32
N TYR A 73 11.25 5.32 8.18
CA TYR A 73 11.42 4.55 9.42
C TYR A 73 11.79 3.09 9.14
N GLU A 74 11.03 2.42 8.27
CA GLU A 74 11.27 1.01 7.91
C GLU A 74 12.63 0.79 7.23
N MET A 75 13.09 1.78 6.47
CA MET A 75 14.37 1.71 5.76
C MET A 75 15.55 2.29 6.55
N GLY A 76 15.30 2.90 7.72
CA GLY A 76 16.33 3.62 8.48
C GLY A 76 16.95 4.81 7.74
N ILE A 77 16.21 5.43 6.81
CA ILE A 77 16.65 6.57 5.99
C ILE A 77 16.08 7.86 6.58
N ASN A 78 16.83 8.97 6.50
CA ASN A 78 16.28 10.26 6.92
C ASN A 78 15.39 10.85 5.82
N PRO A 79 14.27 11.51 6.14
CA PRO A 79 13.42 12.17 5.14
C PRO A 79 14.15 13.29 4.39
N GLU A 80 15.20 13.87 4.99
CA GLU A 80 16.10 14.83 4.34
C GLU A 80 16.98 14.20 3.26
N GLN A 81 17.11 12.88 3.23
CA GLN A 81 17.83 12.20 2.17
C GLN A 81 16.90 11.82 1.03
N VAL A 82 15.57 11.91 1.19
CA VAL A 82 14.61 11.59 0.13
C VAL A 82 14.45 12.80 -0.80
N GLU A 83 14.74 12.60 -2.08
CA GLU A 83 14.51 13.57 -3.14
C GLU A 83 13.06 13.52 -3.62
N LYS A 84 12.57 12.33 -3.95
CA LYS A 84 11.27 12.11 -4.60
C LYS A 84 10.72 10.74 -4.22
N ILE A 85 9.39 10.62 -4.21
CA ILE A 85 8.68 9.34 -4.09
C ILE A 85 7.99 9.06 -5.43
N ARG A 86 8.25 7.89 -6.03
CA ARG A 86 7.60 7.47 -7.26
C ARG A 86 6.91 6.12 -7.09
N LYS A 87 5.70 5.98 -7.61
CA LYS A 87 5.09 4.67 -7.83
C LYS A 87 5.68 4.07 -9.11
N LEU A 88 6.12 2.82 -9.06
CA LEU A 88 6.62 2.11 -10.22
C LEU A 88 5.49 1.85 -11.27
N PRO A 89 5.83 1.84 -12.57
CA PRO A 89 7.18 2.01 -13.09
C PRO A 89 7.67 3.47 -13.16
N ASN A 90 6.80 4.50 -13.31
CA ASN A 90 7.25 5.90 -13.55
C ASN A 90 6.23 7.00 -13.13
N THR A 91 5.51 6.85 -12.01
CA THR A 91 4.51 7.84 -11.56
C THR A 91 5.00 8.61 -10.35
N LEU A 92 5.24 9.92 -10.49
CA LEU A 92 5.64 10.77 -9.36
C LEU A 92 4.47 11.05 -8.41
N LEU A 93 4.65 10.78 -7.13
CA LEU A 93 3.69 11.10 -6.07
C LEU A 93 4.04 12.46 -5.48
N ARG A 94 3.12 13.44 -5.54
CA ARG A 94 3.42 14.83 -5.10
C ARG A 94 2.51 15.33 -3.98
N LYS A 95 1.35 14.71 -3.82
CA LYS A 95 0.28 15.15 -2.92
C LYS A 95 -0.51 13.95 -2.42
N ASP A 96 -1.25 14.16 -1.35
CA ASP A 96 -2.07 13.12 -0.71
C ASP A 96 -3.07 12.49 -1.69
N LYS A 97 -3.62 13.26 -2.64
CA LYS A 97 -4.51 12.72 -3.67
C LYS A 97 -3.87 11.66 -4.57
N ASP A 98 -2.56 11.73 -4.78
CA ASP A 98 -1.85 10.73 -5.58
C ASP A 98 -1.62 9.46 -4.74
N ILE A 99 -1.45 9.63 -3.43
CA ILE A 99 -1.29 8.56 -2.44
C ILE A 99 -2.60 7.79 -2.20
N LEU A 100 -3.72 8.50 -2.11
CA LEU A 100 -5.06 7.90 -1.98
C LEU A 100 -5.48 7.06 -3.21
N ARG A 101 -4.78 7.21 -4.33
CA ARG A 101 -4.98 6.40 -5.54
C ARG A 101 -4.14 5.11 -5.53
N LEU A 102 -3.29 4.93 -4.53
CA LEU A 102 -2.54 3.69 -4.38
C LEU A 102 -3.52 2.54 -4.11
N GLN A 103 -3.19 1.39 -4.67
CA GLN A 103 -3.91 0.13 -4.46
C GLN A 103 -3.01 -0.81 -3.68
N ASP A 104 -3.61 -1.89 -3.17
CA ASP A 104 -2.90 -2.92 -2.44
C ASP A 104 -1.76 -3.50 -3.30
N PHE A 105 -0.63 -3.75 -2.64
CA PHE A 105 0.60 -4.24 -3.21
C PHE A 105 1.18 -3.37 -4.34
N GLN A 106 0.82 -2.08 -4.40
CA GLN A 106 1.52 -1.17 -5.29
C GLN A 106 2.95 -0.94 -4.85
N GLU A 107 3.82 -0.91 -5.85
CA GLU A 107 5.24 -0.71 -5.68
C GLU A 107 5.56 0.80 -5.70
N VAL A 108 6.25 1.25 -4.67
CA VAL A 108 6.68 2.62 -4.45
C VAL A 108 8.19 2.62 -4.23
N GLU A 109 8.88 3.54 -4.87
CA GLU A 109 10.31 3.71 -4.78
C GLU A 109 10.65 5.09 -4.21
N LEU A 110 11.56 5.10 -3.23
CA LEU A 110 12.15 6.30 -2.67
C LEU A 110 13.44 6.61 -3.42
N ILE A 111 13.45 7.76 -4.10
CA ILE A 111 14.65 8.32 -4.72
C ILE A 111 15.39 9.13 -3.67
N LEU A 112 16.61 8.72 -3.34
CA LEU A 112 17.46 9.47 -2.43
C LEU A 112 18.26 10.54 -3.17
N ARG A 113 18.44 11.71 -2.54
CA ARG A 113 19.37 12.73 -2.97
C ARG A 113 20.78 12.14 -3.01
N LYS A 114 21.43 12.26 -4.16
CA LYS A 114 22.87 12.00 -4.28
C LYS A 114 23.61 13.08 -3.50
N ASN A 115 23.97 12.80 -2.25
CA ASN A 115 25.06 13.52 -1.60
C ASN A 115 26.29 13.32 -2.49
N GLY A 116 26.96 14.40 -2.88
CA GLY A 116 27.99 14.44 -3.93
C GLY A 116 29.30 13.72 -3.59
N SER A 117 29.25 12.52 -3.01
CA SER A 117 30.40 11.69 -2.67
C SER A 117 30.12 10.22 -3.02
N SER A 118 30.02 9.94 -4.30
CA SER A 118 30.75 8.83 -4.94
C SER A 118 30.59 8.93 -6.46
N GLU A 119 31.73 9.19 -7.11
CA GLU A 119 32.01 8.66 -8.44
C GLU A 119 32.05 7.14 -8.37
N LEU A 120 31.21 6.47 -9.18
CA LEU A 120 31.44 5.19 -9.87
C LEU A 120 30.06 4.78 -10.44
N THR A 121 29.84 4.58 -11.73
CA THR A 121 30.72 4.54 -12.90
C THR A 121 29.83 4.86 -14.07
N GLU A 122 30.29 5.75 -14.94
CA GLU A 122 29.86 5.75 -16.32
C GLU A 122 30.05 4.34 -16.89
N TYR A 123 28.95 3.64 -17.14
CA TYR A 123 28.87 2.68 -18.23
C TYR A 123 27.95 3.28 -19.29
N THR A 124 28.29 4.50 -19.72
CA THR A 124 28.12 4.80 -21.14
C THR A 124 29.19 3.96 -21.85
N PRO A 125 28.83 2.93 -22.64
CA PRO A 125 29.78 2.50 -23.65
C PRO A 125 29.95 3.74 -24.52
N SER A 126 31.10 4.39 -24.40
CA SER A 126 31.53 5.33 -25.42
C SER A 126 31.37 4.59 -26.74
N LEU A 127 30.41 5.03 -27.55
CA LEU A 127 30.37 4.78 -28.98
C LEU A 127 31.60 5.46 -29.58
N THR A 128 32.80 5.02 -29.18
CA THR A 128 33.95 5.15 -30.06
C THR A 128 33.60 4.29 -31.25
N GLU A 129 33.13 4.96 -32.29
CA GLU A 129 33.05 4.48 -33.66
C GLU A 129 34.28 3.63 -33.97
N LYS A 130 34.20 2.33 -33.69
CA LYS A 130 34.99 1.38 -34.46
C LYS A 130 34.39 1.49 -35.86
N PRO A 131 35.15 1.86 -36.90
CA PRO A 131 34.65 1.74 -38.24
C PRO A 131 34.24 0.27 -38.40
N CYS A 132 32.95 0.01 -38.54
CA CYS A 132 32.38 -1.33 -38.74
C CYS A 132 32.77 -1.92 -40.11
N TYR A 133 33.80 -1.36 -40.73
CA TYR A 133 34.30 -1.70 -42.05
C TYR A 133 35.38 -2.77 -41.88
N ASN A 134 35.02 -4.02 -42.18
CA ASN A 134 35.99 -5.08 -42.32
C ASN A 134 36.69 -4.92 -43.69
N SER A 135 37.88 -4.31 -43.69
CA SER A 135 38.69 -4.12 -44.90
C SER A 135 39.08 -5.43 -45.59
N ASN A 136 38.98 -6.58 -44.91
CA ASN A 136 39.21 -7.90 -45.52
C ASN A 136 38.05 -8.37 -46.39
N ALA A 137 36.84 -7.82 -46.22
CA ALA A 137 35.68 -8.17 -47.04
C ALA A 137 35.67 -7.47 -48.41
N ALA A 138 36.47 -6.41 -48.58
CA ALA A 138 36.48 -5.58 -49.78
C ALA A 138 37.33 -6.14 -50.95
N LYS A 139 37.88 -7.37 -50.80
CA LYS A 139 38.82 -7.96 -51.77
C LYS A 139 38.27 -9.21 -52.48
N LEU A 140 36.95 -9.30 -52.63
CA LEU A 140 36.29 -10.19 -53.60
C LEU A 140 36.13 -9.43 -54.92
N THR A 141 37.14 -9.54 -55.79
CA THR A 141 37.04 -9.16 -57.20
C THR A 141 36.42 -10.32 -57.97
N TYR A 142 35.39 -10.04 -58.77
CA TYR A 142 34.72 -10.96 -59.69
C TYR A 142 35.60 -11.28 -60.91
#